data_AF-A0A1A9BPE2-F1
#
_entry.id   AF-A0A1A9BPE2-F1
#
_cell.length_a   1.000
_cell.length_b   1.000
_cell.length_c   1.000
_cell.angle_alpha   90.00
_cell.angle_beta   90.00
_cell.angle_gamma   90.00
#
_symmetry.space_group_name_H-M   'P 1'
#
loop_
_entity.id
_entity.type
_entity.pdbx_description
1 polymer ?
#
loop_
_entity_poly.entity_id
_entity_poly.type
_entity_poly.pdbx_seq_one_letter_code
_entity_poly.pdbx_strand_id
1 'polypeptide(L)'
;MSRAETIAAVLRRPDLDRPLLGHELRGRLVQGLAPASTGVEWTATVPQLAAAIDTALTVSDASAAAHTADAEASGHALGIQHRGGDLVGVCQCGRTLGRITPGTPLDALAVPWLHHTGLELPLATARPGA
;
A
#
# COMPACT_ATOMS: atom_id res chain seq x y z
N MET A 1 3.40 -1.42 3.62
CA MET A 1 3.29 -2.57 4.55
C MET A 1 4.04 -3.72 3.93
N SER A 2 4.91 -4.40 4.69
CA SER A 2 5.69 -5.53 4.16
C SER A 2 4.87 -6.82 4.12
N ARG A 3 5.28 -7.78 3.29
CA ARG A 3 4.65 -9.11 3.24
C ARG A 3 4.66 -9.80 4.62
N ALA A 4 5.76 -9.66 5.36
CA ALA A 4 5.90 -10.20 6.71
C ALA A 4 4.94 -9.54 7.71
N GLU A 5 4.75 -8.22 7.64
CA GLU A 5 3.76 -7.50 8.46
C GLU A 5 2.33 -7.97 8.18
N THR A 6 2.01 -8.23 6.91
CA THR A 6 0.69 -8.72 6.49
C THR A 6 0.40 -10.09 7.10
N ILE A 7 1.35 -11.03 6.99
CA ILE A 7 1.23 -12.36 7.59
C ILE A 7 1.12 -12.25 9.11
N ALA A 8 1.97 -11.45 9.75
CA ALA A 8 1.95 -11.24 11.19
C ALA A 8 0.63 -10.58 11.68
N ALA A 9 -0.02 -9.76 10.84
CA ALA A 9 -1.34 -9.22 11.15
C ALA A 9 -2.42 -10.32 11.11
N VAL A 10 -2.43 -11.17 10.07
CA VAL A 10 -3.37 -12.30 9.96
C VAL A 10 -3.20 -13.27 11.12
N LEU A 11 -1.97 -13.62 11.49
CA LEU A 11 -1.70 -14.53 12.60
C LEU A 11 -2.12 -13.96 13.97
N ARG A 12 -2.17 -12.64 14.13
CA ARG A 12 -2.67 -12.02 15.37
C ARG A 12 -4.18 -12.12 15.48
N ARG A 13 -4.90 -12.01 14.36
CA ARG A 13 -6.36 -12.02 14.36
C ARG A 13 -6.87 -12.51 13.00
N PRO A 14 -6.94 -13.83 12.78
CA PRO A 14 -7.34 -14.36 11.50
C PRO A 14 -8.84 -14.13 11.31
N ASP A 15 -9.20 -13.57 10.16
CA ASP A 15 -10.58 -13.52 9.71
C ASP A 15 -10.92 -14.88 9.10
N LEU A 16 -11.78 -15.64 9.78
CA LEU A 16 -12.15 -16.99 9.37
C LEU A 16 -13.52 -16.93 8.72
N ASP A 17 -13.58 -17.14 7.41
CA ASP A 17 -14.81 -17.09 6.61
C ASP A 17 -15.90 -18.06 7.09
N ARG A 18 -15.54 -19.07 7.90
CA ARG A 18 -16.48 -20.02 8.47
C ARG A 18 -16.05 -20.54 9.84
N PRO A 19 -17.01 -20.87 10.72
CA PRO A 19 -16.72 -21.55 11.97
C PRO A 19 -16.13 -22.95 11.73
N LEU A 20 -15.37 -23.44 12.71
CA LEU A 20 -14.84 -24.80 12.73
C LEU A 20 -15.98 -25.83 12.76
N LEU A 21 -15.92 -26.81 11.86
CA LEU A 21 -16.88 -27.90 11.83
C LEU A 21 -16.44 -29.04 12.75
N GLY A 22 -17.39 -29.76 13.34
CA GLY A 22 -17.08 -30.81 14.33
C GLY A 22 -16.15 -31.92 13.83
N HIS A 23 -16.14 -32.22 12.52
CA HIS A 23 -15.22 -33.19 11.92
C HIS A 23 -13.80 -32.65 11.75
N GLU A 24 -13.62 -31.34 11.66
CA GLU A 24 -12.33 -30.66 11.53
C GLU A 24 -11.58 -30.61 12.86
N LEU A 25 -12.28 -30.69 13.99
CA LEU A 25 -11.70 -30.78 15.33
C LEU A 25 -10.83 -32.03 15.54
N ARG A 26 -10.98 -33.04 14.67
CA ARG A 26 -10.14 -34.25 14.68
C ARG A 26 -8.80 -34.04 13.97
N GLY A 27 -8.64 -32.92 13.25
CA GLY A 27 -7.42 -32.56 12.52
C GLY A 27 -6.40 -31.82 13.36
N ARG A 28 -5.34 -31.34 12.70
CA ARG A 28 -4.34 -30.45 13.31
C ARG A 28 -4.93 -29.04 13.43
N LEU A 29 -5.11 -28.58 14.66
CA LEU A 29 -5.58 -27.24 14.98
C LEU A 29 -4.40 -26.34 15.34
N VAL A 30 -4.52 -25.08 14.96
CA VAL A 30 -3.64 -23.99 15.37
C VAL A 30 -4.44 -23.07 16.27
N GLN A 31 -3.84 -22.66 17.38
CA GLN A 31 -4.46 -21.78 18.37
C GLN A 31 -3.62 -20.53 18.53
N GLY A 32 -4.28 -19.38 18.42
CA GLY A 32 -3.70 -18.10 18.84
C GLY A 32 -3.95 -17.89 20.33
N LEU A 33 -2.89 -17.58 21.05
CA LEU A 33 -2.97 -17.22 22.47
C LEU A 33 -3.07 -15.71 22.62
N ALA A 34 -3.87 -15.28 23.59
CA ALA A 34 -3.93 -13.87 23.95
C ALA A 34 -2.57 -13.38 24.50
N PRO A 35 -2.21 -12.09 24.30
CA PRO A 35 -0.93 -11.55 24.78
C PRO A 35 -0.74 -11.79 26.29
N ALA A 36 0.42 -12.34 26.66
CA ALA A 36 0.76 -12.68 28.04
C ALA A 36 -0.27 -13.59 28.76
N SER A 37 -1.01 -14.41 28.01
CA SER A 37 -2.05 -15.29 28.53
C SER A 37 -1.95 -16.69 27.92
N THR A 38 -2.47 -17.68 28.64
CA THR A 38 -2.70 -19.04 28.12
C THR A 38 -4.11 -19.21 27.55
N GLY A 39 -4.93 -18.15 27.58
CA GLY A 39 -6.26 -18.14 27.00
C GLY A 39 -6.18 -18.20 25.47
N VAL A 40 -6.95 -19.13 24.89
CA VAL A 40 -7.10 -19.24 23.44
C VAL A 40 -7.99 -18.11 22.94
N GLU A 41 -7.43 -17.24 22.11
CA GLU A 41 -8.15 -16.11 21.50
C GLU A 41 -8.86 -16.55 20.21
N TRP A 42 -8.20 -17.40 19.42
CA TRP A 42 -8.77 -17.97 18.20
C TRP A 42 -8.25 -19.38 17.95
N THR A 43 -9.01 -20.18 17.20
CA THR A 43 -8.59 -21.51 16.73
C THR A 43 -8.96 -21.65 15.27
N ALA A 44 -8.06 -22.23 14.48
CA ALA A 44 -8.28 -22.51 13.06
C ALA A 44 -7.62 -23.84 12.68
N THR A 45 -8.08 -24.45 11.60
CA THR A 45 -7.31 -25.50 10.93
C THR A 45 -6.17 -24.87 10.10
N VAL A 46 -5.14 -25.65 9.79
CA VAL A 46 -4.05 -25.21 8.90
C VAL A 46 -4.59 -24.73 7.52
N PRO A 47 -5.54 -25.43 6.86
CA PRO A 47 -6.10 -24.94 5.59
C PRO A 47 -6.86 -23.63 5.71
N GLN A 48 -7.62 -23.41 6.79
CA GLN A 48 -8.32 -22.14 7.00
C GLN A 48 -7.34 -20.98 7.21
N LEU A 49 -6.26 -21.21 7.96
CA LEU A 49 -5.24 -20.21 8.19
C LEU A 49 -4.49 -19.87 6.89
N ALA A 50 -4.18 -20.87 6.08
CA ALA A 50 -3.56 -20.67 4.77
C ALA A 50 -4.46 -19.81 3.85
N ALA A 51 -5.75 -20.14 3.78
CA ALA A 51 -6.71 -19.36 2.99
C ALA A 51 -6.81 -17.90 3.47
N ALA A 52 -6.86 -17.65 4.78
CA ALA A 52 -6.89 -16.30 5.32
C ALA A 52 -5.61 -15.49 4.97
N ILE A 53 -4.44 -16.13 5.02
CA ILE A 53 -3.17 -15.51 4.62
C ILE A 53 -3.17 -15.18 3.13
N ASP A 54 -3.58 -16.13 2.29
CA ASP A 54 -3.61 -15.95 0.83
C ASP A 54 -4.57 -14.82 0.42
N THR A 55 -5.75 -14.74 1.04
CA THR A 55 -6.71 -13.65 0.83
C THR A 55 -6.11 -12.31 1.22
N ALA A 56 -5.52 -12.20 2.41
CA ALA A 56 -4.93 -10.95 2.89
C ALA A 56 -3.76 -10.48 2.00
N LEU A 57 -2.93 -11.41 1.54
CA LEU A 57 -1.83 -11.12 0.62
C LEU A 57 -2.35 -10.67 -0.74
N THR A 58 -3.38 -11.32 -1.26
CA THR A 58 -4.02 -10.92 -2.53
C THR A 58 -4.57 -9.50 -2.45
N VAL A 59 -5.23 -9.14 -1.34
CA VAL A 59 -5.75 -7.78 -1.11
C VAL A 59 -4.61 -6.76 -0.99
N SER A 60 -3.53 -7.10 -0.28
CA SER A 60 -2.36 -6.22 -0.16
C SER A 60 -1.68 -5.98 -1.50
N ASP A 61 -1.52 -7.03 -2.31
CA ASP A 61 -0.90 -6.94 -3.64
C ASP A 61 -1.78 -6.16 -4.61
N ALA A 62 -3.10 -6.38 -4.58
CA ALA A 62 -4.06 -5.59 -5.34
C ALA A 62 -4.05 -4.10 -4.94
N SER A 63 -3.92 -3.79 -3.65
CA SER A 63 -3.81 -2.40 -3.16
C SER A 63 -2.51 -1.75 -3.62
N ALA A 64 -1.40 -2.49 -3.62
CA ALA A 64 -0.14 -2.00 -4.15
C ALA A 64 -0.23 -1.73 -5.66
N ALA A 65 -0.87 -2.62 -6.42
CA ALA A 65 -1.12 -2.44 -7.85
C ALA A 65 -2.07 -1.26 -8.14
N ALA A 66 -3.10 -1.07 -7.32
CA ALA A 66 -4.02 0.06 -7.43
C ALA A 66 -3.33 1.40 -7.15
N HIS A 67 -2.43 1.47 -6.16
CA HIS A 67 -1.61 2.67 -5.93
C HIS A 67 -0.67 2.99 -7.09
N THR A 68 -0.19 1.99 -7.83
CA THR A 68 0.57 2.26 -9.06
C THR A 68 -0.32 2.68 -10.24
N ALA A 69 -1.56 2.17 -10.32
CA ALA A 69 -2.50 2.51 -11.39
C ALA A 69 -3.17 3.89 -11.22
N ASP A 70 -3.51 4.29 -10.00
CA ASP A 70 -4.02 5.65 -9.69
C ASP A 70 -2.91 6.72 -9.83
N ALA A 71 -1.64 6.35 -9.72
CA ALA A 71 -0.55 7.24 -10.11
C ALA A 71 -0.49 7.48 -11.63
N GLU A 72 -1.06 6.57 -12.44
CA GLU A 72 -1.12 6.68 -13.89
C GLU A 72 -2.38 7.42 -14.38
N ALA A 73 -3.44 7.45 -13.57
CA ALA A 73 -4.70 8.14 -13.86
C ALA A 73 -4.82 9.47 -13.07
N SER A 74 -4.40 10.57 -13.69
CA SER A 74 -4.69 11.96 -13.26
C SER A 74 -3.94 12.50 -12.03
N GLY A 75 -2.71 12.04 -11.78
CA GLY A 75 -1.81 12.67 -10.81
C GLY A 75 -0.53 13.14 -11.48
N HIS A 76 -0.18 14.41 -11.35
CA HIS A 76 1.22 14.78 -11.50
C HIS A 76 1.99 14.03 -10.41
N ALA A 77 2.99 13.21 -10.75
CA ALA A 77 3.98 12.66 -9.79
C ALA A 77 5.37 13.28 -9.96
N LEU A 78 6.09 13.52 -8.84
CA LEU A 78 7.45 14.05 -8.82
C LEU A 78 8.46 12.90 -8.87
N GLY A 79 9.18 12.78 -9.97
CA GLY A 79 10.31 11.86 -10.13
C GLY A 79 11.66 12.56 -9.96
N ILE A 80 12.67 11.81 -9.53
CA ILE A 80 14.06 12.28 -9.39
C ILE A 80 14.96 11.50 -10.34
N GLN A 81 15.69 12.20 -11.19
CA GLN A 81 16.69 11.62 -12.10
C GLN A 81 18.10 12.04 -11.69
N HIS A 82 19.04 11.10 -11.64
CA HIS A 82 20.45 11.42 -11.39
C HIS A 82 21.17 11.72 -12.71
N ARG A 83 21.81 12.89 -12.82
CA ARG A 83 22.58 13.31 -14.01
C ARG A 83 23.90 13.95 -13.60
N GLY A 84 25.00 13.25 -13.86
CA GLY A 84 26.34 13.81 -13.72
C GLY A 84 26.69 14.33 -12.31
N GLY A 85 26.13 13.71 -11.26
CA GLY A 85 26.33 14.12 -9.86
C GLY A 85 25.23 15.01 -9.29
N ASP A 86 24.28 15.44 -10.13
CA ASP A 86 23.15 16.25 -9.70
C ASP A 86 21.84 15.46 -9.76
N LEU A 87 20.87 15.91 -8.98
CA LEU A 87 19.50 15.38 -9.00
C LEU A 87 18.60 16.35 -9.76
N VAL A 88 17.84 15.84 -10.73
CA VAL A 88 16.91 16.61 -11.53
C VAL A 88 15.49 16.16 -11.19
N GLY A 89 14.66 17.09 -10.71
CA GLY A 89 13.25 16.85 -10.50
C GLY A 89 12.50 16.91 -11.82
N VAL A 90 11.73 15.87 -12.15
CA VAL A 90 10.92 15.78 -13.37
C VAL A 90 9.52 15.34 -12.97
N CYS A 91 8.50 16.05 -13.44
CA CYS A 91 7.12 15.59 -13.33
C CYS A 91 6.86 14.44 -14.31
N GLN A 92 5.97 13.52 -13.96
CA GLN A 92 5.43 12.51 -14.86
C GLN A 92 4.88 13.07 -16.18
N CYS A 93 4.43 14.33 -16.22
CA CYS A 93 4.00 15.02 -17.45
C CYS A 93 5.18 15.41 -18.38
N GLY A 94 6.42 15.10 -18.01
CA GLY A 94 7.64 15.42 -18.76
C GLY A 94 8.27 16.77 -18.41
N ARG A 95 7.66 17.57 -17.51
CA ARG A 95 8.18 18.88 -17.13
C ARG A 95 9.36 18.76 -16.17
N THR A 96 10.49 19.38 -16.51
CA THR A 96 11.61 19.56 -15.58
C THR A 96 11.27 20.65 -14.57
N LEU A 97 11.42 20.36 -13.29
CA LEU A 97 11.02 21.22 -12.17
C LEU A 97 12.21 21.92 -11.50
N GLY A 98 13.40 21.36 -11.63
CA GLY A 98 14.63 21.95 -11.10
C GLY A 98 15.78 20.97 -11.05
N ARG A 99 16.96 21.48 -10.68
CA ARG A 99 18.19 20.72 -10.47
C ARG A 99 18.71 21.02 -9.07
N ILE A 100 19.11 19.97 -8.36
CA ILE A 100 19.73 20.00 -7.04
C ILE A 100 21.18 19.58 -7.24
N THR A 101 22.08 20.45 -6.83
CA THR A 101 23.52 20.17 -6.75
C THR A 101 23.89 19.60 -5.39
N PRO A 102 25.04 18.91 -5.26
CA PRO A 102 25.57 18.48 -3.97
C PRO A 102 25.59 19.65 -2.95
N GLY A 103 24.97 19.45 -1.80
CA GLY A 103 24.82 20.47 -0.75
C GLY A 103 23.50 21.25 -0.77
N THR A 104 22.68 21.11 -1.81
CA THR A 104 21.32 21.67 -1.85
C THR A 104 20.32 20.66 -1.24
N PRO A 105 19.38 21.09 -0.38
CA PRO A 105 18.39 20.19 0.20
C PRO A 105 17.40 19.67 -0.85
N LEU A 106 16.90 18.44 -0.66
CA LEU A 106 15.88 17.83 -1.53
C LEU A 106 14.59 18.65 -1.61
N ASP A 107 14.26 19.35 -0.53
CA ASP A 107 13.06 20.20 -0.43
C ASP A 107 13.09 21.39 -1.40
N ALA A 108 14.24 21.71 -2.00
CA ALA A 108 14.32 22.72 -3.06
C ALA A 108 13.43 22.40 -4.28
N LEU A 109 13.05 21.12 -4.48
CA LEU A 109 12.11 20.71 -5.53
C LEU A 109 10.64 20.76 -5.10
N ALA A 110 10.35 20.86 -3.80
CA ALA A 110 8.98 20.87 -3.28
C ALA A 110 8.20 22.13 -3.71
N VAL A 111 8.84 23.30 -3.69
CA VAL A 111 8.19 24.56 -4.11
C VAL A 111 7.89 24.58 -5.62
N PRO A 112 8.86 24.29 -6.53
CA PRO A 112 8.57 24.15 -7.95
C PRO A 112 7.50 23.09 -8.26
N TRP A 113 7.50 22.00 -7.48
CA TRP A 113 6.50 20.95 -7.59
C TRP A 113 5.10 21.43 -7.26
N LEU A 114 4.92 22.00 -6.07
CA LEU A 114 3.64 22.53 -5.61
C LEU A 114 3.09 23.60 -6.55
N HIS A 115 3.96 24.45 -7.09
CA HIS A 115 3.55 25.43 -8.10
C HIS A 115 3.10 24.79 -9.41
N HIS A 116 3.77 23.72 -9.85
CA HIS A 116 3.39 22.99 -11.05
C HIS A 116 2.04 22.28 -10.89
N THR A 117 1.81 21.59 -9.78
CA THR A 117 0.56 20.85 -9.52
C THR A 117 -0.57 21.76 -9.08
N GLY A 118 -0.27 22.90 -8.45
CA GLY A 118 -1.26 23.86 -7.95
C GLY A 118 -1.82 24.79 -9.02
N LEU A 119 -1.10 25.01 -10.13
CA LEU A 119 -1.59 25.81 -11.26
C LEU A 119 -2.44 25.01 -12.25
N GLU A 120 -2.37 23.68 -12.24
CA GLU A 120 -3.21 22.80 -13.07
C GLU A 120 -4.11 21.91 -12.20
N LEU A 121 -5.00 22.55 -11.44
CA LEU A 121 -6.29 21.95 -11.15
C LEU A 121 -7.21 22.30 -12.34
N PRO A 122 -7.39 21.41 -13.34
CA PRO A 122 -8.51 21.59 -14.23
C PRO A 122 -9.79 21.52 -13.40
N LEU A 123 -10.56 22.62 -13.43
CA LEU A 123 -12.00 22.61 -13.24
C LEU A 123 -12.61 21.67 -14.31
N ALA A 124 -12.55 20.37 -14.07
CA ALA A 124 -13.28 19.34 -14.79
C ALA A 124 -13.74 18.34 -13.72
N THR A 125 -15.01 18.25 -13.32
CA THR A 125 -16.21 18.28 -14.16
C THR A 125 -17.42 18.78 -13.37
N ALA A 126 -17.87 20.01 -13.61
CA ALA A 126 -19.29 20.35 -13.45
C ALA A 126 -19.96 20.00 -14.78
N ARG A 127 -20.73 18.92 -14.79
CA ARG A 127 -21.52 18.46 -15.94
C ARG A 127 -22.80 19.32 -16.01
N PRO A 128 -23.02 20.16 -17.05
CA PRO A 128 -24.32 20.78 -17.24
C PRO A 128 -25.19 19.82 -18.06
N GLY A 129 -26.35 19.43 -17.53
CA GLY A 129 -27.38 18.73 -18.29
C GLY A 129 -28.15 17.68 -17.51
N ALA A 130 -29.19 18.13 -16.82
CA ALA A 130 -30.49 17.47 -16.76
C ALA A 130 -31.56 18.56 -16.63
#